data_AF-A0A965MFG0-F1
#
_entry.id   AF-A0A965MFG0-F1
#
_cell.length_a   1.000
_cell.length_b   1.000
_cell.length_c   1.000
_cell.angle_alpha   90.00
_cell.angle_beta   90.00
_cell.angle_gamma   90.00
#
_symmetry.space_group_name_H-M   'P 1'
#
loop_
_entity.id
_entity.type
_entity.pdbx_description
1 polymer ?
#
loop_
_entity_poly.entity_id
_entity_poly.type
_entity_poly.pdbx_seq_one_letter_code
_entity_poly.pdbx_strand_id
1 'polypeptide(L)'
;ANVTIGSSGVGPSLVDGKNATKVGYVERYDKIGGLQIILNPLASQTPTSQLSSGLIAGLSQSYGAIRGVIDDVNSLASELSVQLNAQHSLGVTMDGSKGADIFSTISVDAIRSPATSSDIDVDIVLLDPKNALGGKLDLAFSGETGLWELSGPELSSPVTGKNLIKTEGFEIRITGEPRNGDNFKIVPGSEAAAQIKFLLARPHDFAAASPDLVTASNSNLSDAELDILRIEPKVYPKNDSVDILANSLTPVEAKDFIRDGLIATVPAGTEKINLASFAKQASARFQFSELALQNATQLTFSRIGSGNDGPHTFNIS
;
A
#
# COMPACT_ATOMS: atom_id res chain seq x y z
N ALA A 1 -21.33 38.93 -43.87
CA ALA A 1 -21.60 38.79 -42.43
C ALA A 1 -20.52 37.91 -41.83
N ASN A 2 -20.07 38.22 -40.61
CA ASN A 2 -19.13 37.39 -39.86
C ASN A 2 -19.84 36.85 -38.62
N VAL A 3 -19.76 35.55 -38.39
CA VAL A 3 -20.32 34.88 -37.20
C VAL A 3 -19.17 34.21 -36.48
N THR A 4 -18.96 34.53 -35.20
CA THR A 4 -17.88 33.98 -34.37
C THR A 4 -18.40 33.03 -33.29
N ILE A 5 -17.53 32.14 -32.82
CA ILE A 5 -17.80 31.24 -31.69
C ILE A 5 -17.72 32.00 -30.37
N GLY A 6 -18.64 31.70 -29.46
CA GLY A 6 -18.61 32.18 -28.08
C GLY A 6 -19.34 33.50 -27.88
N SER A 7 -19.59 33.84 -26.62
CA SER A 7 -20.37 35.02 -26.23
C SER A 7 -19.57 36.33 -26.27
N SER A 8 -18.24 36.26 -26.38
CA SER A 8 -17.35 37.41 -26.31
C SER A 8 -17.21 38.16 -27.64
N GLY A 9 -17.64 37.56 -28.76
CA GLY A 9 -17.45 38.09 -30.11
C GLY A 9 -16.00 38.00 -30.63
N VAL A 10 -15.05 37.60 -29.79
CA VAL A 10 -13.60 37.52 -30.11
C VAL A 10 -13.15 36.09 -30.44
N GLY A 11 -14.06 35.13 -30.45
CA GLY A 11 -13.73 33.75 -30.78
C GLY A 11 -13.52 33.50 -32.28
N PRO A 12 -13.06 32.30 -32.65
CA PRO A 12 -12.83 31.94 -34.04
C PRO A 12 -14.08 32.10 -34.91
N SER A 13 -13.91 32.49 -36.17
CA SER A 13 -15.04 32.64 -37.10
C SER A 13 -15.60 31.29 -37.53
N LEU A 14 -16.92 31.12 -37.41
CA LEU A 14 -17.70 30.02 -38.00
C LEU A 14 -18.05 30.31 -39.45
N VAL A 15 -18.39 31.56 -39.75
CA VAL A 15 -18.74 32.01 -41.09
C VAL A 15 -18.08 33.35 -41.34
N ASP A 16 -17.26 33.43 -42.38
CA ASP A 16 -16.67 34.67 -42.87
C ASP A 16 -16.96 34.83 -44.36
N GLY A 17 -17.96 35.66 -44.67
CA GLY A 17 -18.39 35.89 -46.04
C GLY A 17 -18.98 34.63 -46.69
N LYS A 18 -18.22 33.98 -47.58
CA LYS A 18 -18.58 32.72 -48.25
C LYS A 18 -17.87 31.49 -47.66
N ASN A 19 -16.97 31.71 -46.71
CA ASN A 19 -16.18 30.65 -46.08
C ASN A 19 -16.89 30.17 -44.81
N ALA A 20 -16.97 28.85 -44.64
CA ALA A 20 -17.52 28.22 -43.44
C ALA A 20 -16.46 27.33 -42.78
N THR A 21 -16.28 27.51 -41.48
CA THR A 21 -15.39 26.68 -40.65
C THR A 21 -16.16 25.45 -40.18
N LYS A 22 -15.65 24.26 -40.49
CA LYS A 22 -16.25 23.02 -39.99
C LYS A 22 -15.91 22.83 -38.52
N VAL A 23 -16.87 22.34 -37.74
CA VAL A 23 -16.68 22.00 -36.32
C VAL A 23 -16.73 20.48 -36.18
N GLY A 24 -15.85 19.93 -35.35
CA GLY A 24 -15.86 18.53 -34.95
C GLY A 24 -15.47 18.38 -33.49
N TYR A 25 -15.23 17.16 -33.07
CA TYR A 25 -14.81 16.87 -31.71
C TYR A 25 -13.72 15.79 -31.70
N VAL A 26 -12.92 15.79 -30.63
CA VAL A 26 -12.06 14.68 -30.23
C VAL A 26 -12.32 14.36 -28.77
N GLU A 27 -12.22 13.10 -28.40
CA GLU A 27 -12.37 12.69 -27.01
C GLU A 27 -11.15 13.13 -26.20
N ARG A 28 -11.40 13.63 -24.99
CA ARG A 28 -10.39 13.90 -23.99
C ARG A 28 -10.49 12.88 -22.89
N TYR A 29 -9.36 12.24 -22.60
CA TYR A 29 -9.24 11.25 -21.53
C TYR A 29 -8.51 11.79 -20.29
N ASP A 30 -8.30 13.11 -20.18
CA ASP A 30 -7.73 13.75 -18.99
C ASP A 30 -8.79 14.07 -17.92
N LYS A 31 -8.36 14.66 -16.79
CA LYS A 31 -9.09 14.79 -15.50
C LYS A 31 -10.57 15.24 -15.52
N ILE A 32 -11.08 15.75 -16.63
CA ILE A 32 -12.49 16.18 -16.74
C ILE A 32 -13.32 15.12 -17.48
N GLY A 33 -12.72 14.31 -18.34
CA GLY A 33 -13.44 13.55 -19.37
C GLY A 33 -14.24 14.51 -20.26
N GLY A 34 -14.44 14.18 -21.53
CA GLY A 34 -15.31 15.02 -22.35
C GLY A 34 -14.96 15.08 -23.81
N LEU A 35 -15.70 15.94 -24.51
CA LEU A 35 -15.49 16.21 -25.92
C LEU A 35 -14.75 17.54 -26.04
N GLN A 36 -13.53 17.51 -26.56
CA GLN A 36 -12.83 18.71 -27.01
C GLN A 36 -13.37 19.10 -28.37
N ILE A 37 -14.02 20.26 -28.43
CA ILE A 37 -14.46 20.80 -29.71
C ILE A 37 -13.26 21.33 -30.48
N ILE A 38 -13.19 20.98 -31.76
CA ILE A 38 -12.13 21.35 -32.68
C ILE A 38 -12.69 21.99 -33.95
N LEU A 39 -11.90 22.89 -34.53
CA LEU A 39 -12.18 23.56 -35.80
C LEU A 39 -11.39 22.89 -36.92
N ASN A 40 -12.02 22.80 -38.09
CA ASN A 40 -11.49 22.11 -39.26
C ASN A 40 -11.00 20.69 -38.91
N PRO A 41 -11.91 19.78 -38.51
CA PRO A 41 -11.55 18.44 -38.00
C PRO A 41 -10.80 17.56 -39.01
N LEU A 42 -10.91 17.87 -40.31
CA LEU A 42 -10.22 17.18 -41.40
C LEU A 42 -8.92 17.88 -41.83
N ALA A 43 -8.50 18.93 -41.13
CA ALA A 43 -7.29 19.70 -41.44
C ALA A 43 -6.53 20.07 -40.16
N SER A 44 -6.68 21.29 -39.65
CA SER A 44 -5.85 21.81 -38.55
C SER A 44 -6.25 21.30 -37.16
N GLN A 45 -7.44 20.70 -37.00
CA GLN A 45 -7.96 20.17 -35.73
C GLN A 45 -7.80 21.15 -34.55
N THR A 46 -8.03 22.44 -34.80
CA THR A 46 -7.67 23.49 -33.84
C THR A 46 -8.63 23.47 -32.64
N PRO A 47 -8.17 23.22 -31.40
CA PRO A 47 -9.02 23.20 -30.23
C PRO A 47 -9.64 24.58 -29.94
N THR A 48 -10.86 24.60 -29.44
CA THR A 48 -11.50 25.83 -28.96
C THR A 48 -12.13 25.65 -27.58
N SER A 49 -11.90 26.62 -26.70
CA SER A 49 -12.54 26.73 -25.38
C SER A 49 -13.69 27.74 -25.36
N GLN A 50 -14.02 28.34 -26.51
CA GLN A 50 -15.02 29.40 -26.62
C GLN A 50 -16.47 28.87 -26.59
N LEU A 51 -16.67 27.55 -26.65
CA LEU A 51 -17.96 26.88 -26.52
C LEU A 51 -18.24 26.51 -25.05
N SER A 52 -18.61 27.51 -24.25
CA SER A 52 -18.88 27.36 -22.83
C SER A 52 -20.37 27.27 -22.45
N SER A 53 -21.28 27.41 -23.41
CA SER A 53 -22.74 27.39 -23.16
C SER A 53 -23.54 26.79 -24.32
N GLY A 54 -24.83 26.53 -24.09
CA GLY A 54 -25.74 25.93 -25.06
C GLY A 54 -25.66 24.40 -25.11
N LEU A 55 -26.36 23.80 -26.07
CA LEU A 55 -26.54 22.35 -26.15
C LEU A 55 -25.21 21.58 -26.30
N ILE A 56 -24.27 22.08 -27.11
CA ILE A 56 -22.97 21.42 -27.33
C ILE A 56 -22.15 21.38 -26.03
N ALA A 57 -22.08 22.50 -25.31
CA ALA A 57 -21.39 22.57 -24.03
C ALA A 57 -22.03 21.66 -22.98
N GLY A 58 -23.37 21.66 -22.90
CA GLY A 58 -24.12 20.79 -21.99
C GLY A 58 -23.94 19.30 -22.29
N LEU A 59 -23.93 18.91 -23.58
CA LEU A 59 -23.65 17.53 -23.99
C LEU A 59 -22.21 17.12 -23.70
N SER A 60 -21.22 17.98 -23.96
CA SER A 60 -19.82 17.70 -23.62
C SER A 60 -19.61 17.52 -22.12
N GLN A 61 -20.23 18.39 -21.30
CA GLN A 61 -20.18 18.28 -19.84
C GLN A 61 -20.87 17.00 -19.35
N SER A 62 -22.04 16.66 -19.91
CA SER A 62 -22.76 15.43 -19.56
C SER A 62 -21.94 14.19 -19.93
N TYR A 63 -21.30 14.19 -21.10
CA TYR A 63 -20.42 13.12 -21.54
C TYR A 63 -19.24 12.93 -20.58
N GLY A 64 -18.57 14.02 -20.21
CA GLY A 64 -17.48 13.99 -19.23
C GLY A 64 -17.92 13.47 -17.87
N ALA A 65 -19.07 13.92 -17.37
CA ALA A 65 -19.63 13.46 -16.10
C ALA A 65 -19.97 11.94 -16.13
N ILE A 66 -20.62 11.46 -17.20
CA ILE A 66 -20.93 10.04 -17.38
C ILE A 66 -19.63 9.22 -17.44
N ARG A 67 -18.62 9.69 -18.18
CA ARG A 67 -17.34 8.98 -18.27
C ARG A 67 -16.62 8.94 -16.92
N GLY A 68 -16.64 10.04 -16.17
CA GLY A 68 -16.11 10.08 -14.81
C GLY A 68 -16.76 9.04 -13.90
N VAL A 69 -18.10 8.91 -13.94
CA VAL A 69 -18.82 7.86 -13.18
C VAL A 69 -18.41 6.46 -13.64
N ILE A 70 -18.27 6.20 -14.94
CA ILE A 70 -17.81 4.91 -15.45
C ILE A 70 -16.40 4.58 -14.91
N ASP A 71 -15.48 5.54 -14.97
CA ASP A 71 -14.11 5.35 -14.48
C ASP A 71 -14.07 5.10 -12.97
N ASP A 72 -14.93 5.76 -12.19
CA ASP A 72 -15.04 5.56 -10.74
C ASP A 72 -15.63 4.17 -10.42
N VAL A 73 -16.62 3.70 -11.19
CA VAL A 73 -17.19 2.35 -11.05
C VAL A 73 -16.16 1.27 -11.42
N ASN A 74 -15.38 1.49 -12.48
CA ASN A 74 -14.27 0.61 -12.85
C ASN A 74 -13.20 0.55 -11.76
N SER A 75 -12.85 1.69 -11.16
CA SER A 75 -11.89 1.76 -10.06
C SER A 75 -12.40 1.01 -8.84
N LEU A 76 -13.67 1.21 -8.46
CA LEU A 76 -14.30 0.48 -7.36
C LEU A 76 -14.32 -1.04 -7.61
N ALA A 77 -14.60 -1.49 -8.82
CA ALA A 77 -14.57 -2.91 -9.16
C ALA A 77 -13.16 -3.49 -9.06
N SER A 78 -12.15 -2.74 -9.50
CA SER A 78 -10.73 -3.12 -9.33
C SER A 78 -10.38 -3.27 -7.86
N GLU A 79 -10.63 -2.22 -7.07
CA GLU A 79 -10.36 -2.19 -5.64
C GLU A 79 -11.05 -3.34 -4.89
N LEU A 80 -12.33 -3.56 -5.19
CA LEU A 80 -13.10 -4.65 -4.59
C LEU A 80 -12.50 -6.01 -4.91
N SER A 81 -12.14 -6.25 -6.18
CA SER A 81 -11.55 -7.52 -6.62
C SER A 81 -10.21 -7.75 -5.92
N VAL A 82 -9.32 -6.75 -5.98
CA VAL A 82 -7.98 -6.80 -5.39
C VAL A 82 -8.05 -7.03 -3.89
N GLN A 83 -8.78 -6.19 -3.15
CA GLN A 83 -8.85 -6.28 -1.68
C GLN A 83 -9.50 -7.58 -1.21
N LEU A 84 -10.62 -7.99 -1.81
CA LEU A 84 -11.29 -9.22 -1.39
C LEU A 84 -10.50 -10.47 -1.75
N ASN A 85 -9.82 -10.50 -2.91
CA ASN A 85 -8.91 -11.59 -3.25
C ASN A 85 -7.73 -11.67 -2.29
N ALA A 86 -7.10 -10.53 -1.99
CA ALA A 86 -6.01 -10.44 -1.03
C ALA A 86 -6.44 -11.00 0.33
N GLN A 87 -7.54 -10.48 0.89
CA GLN A 87 -8.07 -10.88 2.19
C GLN A 87 -8.49 -12.35 2.22
N HIS A 88 -9.18 -12.85 1.19
CA HIS A 88 -9.61 -14.24 1.12
C HIS A 88 -8.42 -15.19 1.07
N SER A 89 -7.35 -14.80 0.37
CA SER A 89 -6.14 -15.62 0.29
C SER A 89 -5.36 -15.72 1.60
N LEU A 90 -5.67 -14.88 2.60
CA LEU A 90 -5.15 -15.02 3.95
C LEU A 90 -5.90 -16.07 4.78
N GLY A 91 -7.08 -16.50 4.34
CA GLY A 91 -7.92 -17.46 5.05
C GLY A 91 -7.70 -18.92 4.64
N VAL A 92 -8.42 -19.79 5.33
CA VAL A 92 -8.49 -21.23 5.09
C VAL A 92 -9.92 -21.65 4.80
N THR A 93 -10.10 -22.43 3.73
CA THR A 93 -11.38 -22.98 3.27
C THR A 93 -11.86 -24.12 4.16
N MET A 94 -13.11 -24.57 3.96
CA MET A 94 -13.66 -25.70 4.72
C MET A 94 -12.88 -27.00 4.50
N ASP A 95 -12.22 -27.14 3.35
CA ASP A 95 -11.37 -28.27 3.00
C ASP A 95 -9.94 -28.14 3.59
N GLY A 96 -9.67 -27.12 4.40
CA GLY A 96 -8.35 -26.87 5.00
C GLY A 96 -7.31 -26.31 4.03
N SER A 97 -7.73 -25.90 2.83
CA SER A 97 -6.84 -25.32 1.82
C SER A 97 -6.78 -23.80 1.95
N LYS A 98 -5.70 -23.19 1.46
CA LYS A 98 -5.59 -21.71 1.38
C LYS A 98 -6.68 -21.15 0.46
N GLY A 99 -7.23 -19.98 0.82
CA GLY A 99 -8.17 -19.28 -0.05
C GLY A 99 -7.58 -18.90 -1.42
N ALA A 100 -8.38 -19.09 -2.47
CA ALA A 100 -8.09 -18.65 -3.84
C ALA A 100 -8.71 -17.28 -4.12
N ASP A 101 -8.65 -16.80 -5.36
CA ASP A 101 -9.29 -15.54 -5.74
C ASP A 101 -10.82 -15.69 -5.76
N ILE A 102 -11.55 -14.75 -5.14
CA ILE A 102 -13.01 -14.66 -5.16
C ILE A 102 -13.50 -14.05 -6.46
N PHE A 103 -12.78 -13.04 -6.98
CA PHE A 103 -13.13 -12.30 -8.19
C PHE A 103 -12.06 -12.44 -9.26
N SER A 104 -12.46 -12.35 -10.53
CA SER A 104 -11.52 -12.36 -11.65
C SER A 104 -10.56 -11.18 -11.62
N THR A 105 -9.34 -11.44 -12.10
CA THR A 105 -8.33 -10.41 -12.36
C THR A 105 -8.85 -9.37 -13.36
N ILE A 106 -8.45 -8.12 -13.14
CA ILE A 106 -8.80 -6.96 -13.97
C ILE A 106 -7.51 -6.45 -14.64
N SER A 107 -7.61 -5.99 -15.88
CA SER A 107 -6.47 -5.44 -16.63
C SER A 107 -6.05 -4.06 -16.10
N VAL A 108 -4.90 -3.57 -16.56
CA VAL A 108 -4.43 -2.20 -16.29
C VAL A 108 -4.17 -1.54 -17.63
N ASP A 109 -4.67 -0.33 -17.83
CA ASP A 109 -4.58 0.40 -19.09
C ASP A 109 -3.73 1.68 -18.94
N ALA A 110 -3.05 2.06 -20.02
CA ALA A 110 -2.35 3.34 -20.13
C ALA A 110 -3.12 4.29 -21.05
N ILE A 111 -3.61 5.39 -20.50
CA ILE A 111 -4.29 6.45 -21.22
C ILE A 111 -3.27 7.53 -21.58
N ARG A 112 -3.00 7.68 -22.88
CA ARG A 112 -2.12 8.74 -23.39
C ARG A 112 -2.75 10.12 -23.24
N SER A 113 -1.99 11.09 -22.75
CA SER A 113 -2.39 12.49 -22.79
C SER A 113 -2.29 13.08 -24.21
N PRO A 114 -3.21 13.95 -24.66
CA PRO A 114 -3.14 14.56 -25.99
C PRO A 114 -1.86 15.36 -26.29
N ALA A 115 -1.18 15.84 -25.23
CA ALA A 115 0.08 16.57 -25.37
C ALA A 115 1.28 15.64 -25.58
N THR A 116 1.11 14.33 -25.39
CA THR A 116 2.18 13.34 -25.45
C THR A 116 2.52 12.98 -26.89
N SER A 117 3.81 12.89 -27.18
CA SER A 117 4.34 12.49 -28.49
C SER A 117 3.67 11.20 -28.99
N SER A 118 3.19 11.17 -30.23
CA SER A 118 2.35 10.08 -30.76
C SER A 118 3.11 8.78 -31.06
N ASP A 119 4.44 8.85 -31.15
CA ASP A 119 5.34 7.72 -31.43
C ASP A 119 5.73 6.93 -30.17
N ILE A 120 5.42 7.44 -28.99
CA ILE A 120 5.63 6.71 -27.73
C ILE A 120 4.56 5.65 -27.61
N ASP A 121 4.85 4.45 -27.13
CA ASP A 121 3.83 3.47 -26.80
C ASP A 121 4.10 2.85 -25.43
N VAL A 122 3.01 2.55 -24.73
CA VAL A 122 3.05 2.03 -23.36
C VAL A 122 2.26 0.73 -23.31
N ASP A 123 2.98 -0.35 -23.02
CA ASP A 123 2.42 -1.69 -22.79
C ASP A 123 2.51 -2.03 -21.30
N ILE A 124 1.43 -2.56 -20.73
CA ILE A 124 1.38 -2.93 -19.31
C ILE A 124 1.19 -4.43 -19.19
N VAL A 125 2.14 -5.07 -18.53
CA VAL A 125 2.09 -6.50 -18.24
C VAL A 125 1.76 -6.68 -16.78
N LEU A 126 0.65 -7.34 -16.50
CA LEU A 126 0.27 -7.71 -15.14
C LEU A 126 1.16 -8.85 -14.64
N LEU A 127 1.77 -8.66 -13.48
CA LEU A 127 2.68 -9.61 -12.83
C LEU A 127 1.98 -10.38 -11.71
N ASP A 128 1.28 -9.67 -10.83
CA ASP A 128 0.51 -10.24 -9.73
C ASP A 128 -0.87 -9.56 -9.64
N PRO A 129 -1.95 -10.29 -9.96
CA PRO A 129 -3.33 -9.81 -9.80
C PRO A 129 -3.67 -9.27 -8.40
N LYS A 130 -2.99 -9.74 -7.35
CA LYS A 130 -3.24 -9.32 -5.96
C LYS A 130 -2.68 -7.96 -5.62
N ASN A 131 -1.69 -7.52 -6.39
CA ASN A 131 -1.09 -6.19 -6.26
C ASN A 131 -1.46 -5.34 -7.49
N ALA A 132 -2.50 -5.74 -8.24
CA ALA A 132 -3.00 -4.98 -9.36
C ALA A 132 -3.43 -3.57 -8.91
N LEU A 133 -3.46 -2.65 -9.87
CA LEU A 133 -3.76 -1.26 -9.61
C LEU A 133 -5.23 -1.09 -9.14
N GLY A 134 -5.42 -0.56 -7.94
CA GLY A 134 -6.75 -0.26 -7.36
C GLY A 134 -7.33 1.06 -7.84
N GLY A 135 -6.45 2.03 -8.09
CA GLY A 135 -6.79 3.42 -8.38
C GLY A 135 -6.00 4.00 -9.55
N LYS A 136 -5.78 5.32 -9.55
CA LYS A 136 -5.17 6.03 -10.69
C LYS A 136 -3.74 6.46 -10.35
N LEU A 137 -2.80 6.21 -11.26
CA LEU A 137 -1.42 6.71 -11.18
C LEU A 137 -1.10 7.63 -12.36
N ASP A 138 -0.12 8.49 -12.18
CA ASP A 138 0.41 9.37 -13.20
C ASP A 138 1.83 8.91 -13.58
N LEU A 139 2.03 8.68 -14.88
CA LEU A 139 3.32 8.33 -15.48
C LEU A 139 3.80 9.52 -16.31
N ALA A 140 4.94 10.11 -15.96
CA ALA A 140 5.45 11.31 -16.65
C ALA A 140 6.95 11.20 -16.95
N PHE A 141 7.37 11.72 -18.10
CA PHE A 141 8.78 11.77 -18.48
C PHE A 141 9.42 13.11 -18.09
N SER A 142 10.54 13.03 -17.37
CA SER A 142 11.38 14.18 -17.05
C SER A 142 12.59 14.22 -17.97
N GLY A 143 12.70 15.27 -18.77
CA GLY A 143 13.87 15.53 -19.61
C GLY A 143 15.11 15.91 -18.81
N GLU A 144 14.97 16.33 -17.55
CA GLU A 144 16.09 16.64 -16.67
C GLU A 144 16.81 15.37 -16.20
N THR A 145 16.05 14.37 -15.77
CA THR A 145 16.59 13.08 -15.31
C THR A 145 16.76 12.07 -16.45
N GLY A 146 16.06 12.26 -17.57
CA GLY A 146 16.00 11.31 -18.67
C GLY A 146 15.26 10.01 -18.29
N LEU A 147 14.34 10.09 -17.33
CA LEU A 147 13.60 8.97 -16.77
C LEU A 147 12.10 9.24 -16.78
N TRP A 148 11.34 8.17 -16.94
CA TRP A 148 9.93 8.14 -16.59
C TRP A 148 9.79 7.96 -15.08
N GLU A 149 8.82 8.66 -14.51
CA GLU A 149 8.43 8.59 -13.11
C GLU A 149 6.96 8.18 -13.04
N LEU A 150 6.70 7.07 -12.35
CA LEU A 150 5.36 6.64 -11.95
C LEU A 150 5.10 7.12 -10.53
N SER A 151 4.02 7.87 -10.33
CA SER A 151 3.66 8.48 -9.06
C SER A 151 2.16 8.41 -8.81
N GLY A 152 1.75 8.44 -7.54
CA GLY A 152 0.36 8.46 -7.14
C GLY A 152 0.16 7.98 -5.70
N PRO A 153 -1.07 8.09 -5.17
CA PRO A 153 -1.37 7.81 -3.77
C PRO A 153 -1.25 6.32 -3.39
N GLU A 154 -1.28 5.40 -4.37
CA GLU A 154 -1.15 3.96 -4.11
C GLU A 154 0.31 3.48 -4.04
N LEU A 155 1.26 4.37 -4.33
CA LEU A 155 2.67 4.06 -4.24
C LEU A 155 3.24 4.66 -2.95
N SER A 156 4.01 3.86 -2.21
CA SER A 156 4.75 4.32 -1.03
C SER A 156 5.80 5.38 -1.37
N SER A 157 6.36 5.30 -2.59
CA SER A 157 7.26 6.30 -3.18
C SER A 157 7.19 6.23 -4.71
N PRO A 158 7.52 7.33 -5.42
CA PRO A 158 7.61 7.29 -6.88
C PRO A 158 8.60 6.24 -7.38
N VAL A 159 8.25 5.57 -8.47
CA VAL A 159 9.09 4.55 -9.11
C VAL A 159 9.59 5.09 -10.45
N THR A 160 10.90 5.01 -10.70
CA THR A 160 11.50 5.55 -11.93
C THR A 160 12.09 4.47 -12.82
N GLY A 161 12.15 4.75 -14.13
CA GLY A 161 12.72 3.83 -15.12
C GLY A 161 12.94 4.50 -16.47
N LYS A 162 13.79 3.91 -17.32
CA LYS A 162 13.99 4.38 -18.70
C LYS A 162 12.91 3.86 -19.64
N ASN A 163 12.93 2.56 -19.91
CA ASN A 163 12.01 1.90 -20.84
C ASN A 163 11.16 0.84 -20.15
N LEU A 164 11.41 0.64 -18.84
CA LEU A 164 10.76 -0.36 -18.02
C LEU A 164 10.63 0.19 -16.60
N ILE A 165 9.41 0.23 -16.09
CA ILE A 165 9.09 0.48 -14.69
C ILE A 165 8.47 -0.78 -14.13
N LYS A 166 8.97 -1.25 -12.99
CA LYS A 166 8.44 -2.43 -12.30
C LYS A 166 7.81 -2.03 -10.98
N THR A 167 6.58 -2.46 -10.77
CA THR A 167 5.89 -2.40 -9.48
C THR A 167 5.74 -3.82 -8.92
N GLU A 168 5.09 -3.97 -7.76
CA GLU A 168 4.79 -5.29 -7.19
C GLU A 168 3.72 -6.06 -7.99
N GLY A 169 2.80 -5.35 -8.67
CA GLY A 169 1.68 -5.96 -9.38
C GLY A 169 1.76 -5.93 -10.90
N PHE A 170 2.50 -5.00 -11.49
CA PHE A 170 2.61 -4.86 -12.94
C PHE A 170 3.94 -4.24 -13.36
N GLU A 171 4.30 -4.43 -14.62
CA GLU A 171 5.39 -3.70 -15.25
C GLU A 171 4.89 -2.87 -16.42
N ILE A 172 5.43 -1.67 -16.56
CA ILE A 172 5.16 -0.74 -17.64
C ILE A 172 6.35 -0.77 -18.59
N ARG A 173 6.13 -1.18 -19.83
CA ARG A 173 7.10 -1.17 -20.92
C ARG A 173 6.84 0.01 -21.82
N ILE A 174 7.89 0.78 -22.09
CA ILE A 174 7.79 2.05 -22.82
C ILE A 174 8.69 1.96 -24.05
N THR A 175 8.11 2.30 -25.20
CA THR A 175 8.81 2.34 -26.49
C THR A 175 8.63 3.70 -27.16
N GLY A 176 9.54 4.08 -28.06
CA GLY A 176 9.56 5.42 -28.70
C GLY A 176 10.53 6.39 -28.03
N GLU A 177 10.59 7.63 -28.54
CA GLU A 177 11.52 8.68 -28.10
C GLU A 177 10.80 9.74 -27.26
N PRO A 178 10.91 9.70 -25.92
CA PRO A 178 10.16 10.60 -25.05
C PRO A 178 10.70 12.03 -25.06
N ARG A 179 9.78 12.99 -24.94
CA ARG A 179 10.04 14.42 -24.77
C ARG A 179 9.62 14.86 -23.38
N ASN A 180 10.30 15.89 -22.87
CA ASN A 180 9.99 16.43 -21.55
C ASN A 180 8.51 16.82 -21.45
N GLY A 181 7.82 16.30 -20.43
CA GLY A 181 6.40 16.55 -20.20
C GLY A 181 5.43 15.55 -20.85
N ASP A 182 5.93 14.58 -21.61
CA ASP A 182 5.13 13.44 -22.07
C ASP A 182 4.57 12.67 -20.87
N ASN A 183 3.28 12.32 -20.92
CA ASN A 183 2.58 11.74 -19.78
C ASN A 183 1.41 10.81 -20.16
N PHE A 184 1.23 9.80 -19.32
CA PHE A 184 0.14 8.83 -19.39
C PHE A 184 -0.55 8.76 -18.03
N LYS A 185 -1.85 8.47 -18.05
CA LYS A 185 -2.57 8.03 -16.86
C LYS A 185 -2.63 6.53 -16.85
N ILE A 186 -2.18 5.92 -15.77
CA ILE A 186 -2.32 4.49 -15.56
C ILE A 186 -3.58 4.28 -14.74
N VAL A 187 -4.51 3.49 -15.27
CA VAL A 187 -5.83 3.29 -14.68
C VAL A 187 -6.17 1.81 -14.66
N PRO A 188 -7.09 1.38 -13.78
CA PRO A 188 -7.68 0.06 -13.89
C PRO A 188 -8.34 -0.05 -15.26
N GLY A 189 -8.36 -1.26 -15.81
CA GLY A 189 -8.85 -1.53 -17.15
C GLY A 189 -10.17 -0.84 -17.43
N SER A 190 -10.29 -0.22 -18.59
CA SER A 190 -11.41 0.63 -19.01
C SER A 190 -12.80 -0.05 -18.97
N GLU A 191 -12.84 -1.38 -18.78
CA GLU A 191 -14.05 -2.19 -18.64
C GLU A 191 -13.99 -3.12 -17.41
N ALA A 192 -13.21 -2.78 -16.39
CA ALA A 192 -13.04 -3.55 -15.16
C ALA A 192 -14.36 -4.02 -14.54
N ALA A 193 -15.32 -3.09 -14.40
CA ALA A 193 -16.62 -3.38 -13.81
C ALA A 193 -17.50 -4.27 -14.71
N ALA A 194 -17.35 -4.19 -16.03
CA ALA A 194 -18.05 -5.07 -16.95
C ALA A 194 -17.43 -6.47 -17.01
N GLN A 195 -16.15 -6.60 -16.67
CA GLN A 195 -15.40 -7.85 -16.74
C GLN A 195 -15.32 -8.62 -15.42
N ILE A 196 -15.59 -7.97 -14.28
CA ILE A 196 -15.52 -8.61 -12.97
C ILE A 196 -16.49 -9.81 -12.88
N LYS A 197 -15.97 -10.96 -12.44
CA LYS A 197 -16.72 -12.20 -12.27
C LYS A 197 -16.43 -12.80 -10.91
N PHE A 198 -17.48 -13.30 -10.25
CA PHE A 198 -17.33 -14.13 -9.07
C PHE A 198 -16.87 -15.54 -9.48
N LEU A 199 -15.84 -16.06 -8.81
CA LEU A 199 -15.12 -17.28 -9.19
C LEU A 199 -15.43 -18.48 -8.30
N LEU A 200 -15.84 -18.28 -7.04
CA LEU A 200 -16.09 -19.42 -6.14
C LEU A 200 -17.32 -20.20 -6.62
N ALA A 201 -17.17 -21.51 -6.79
CA ALA A 201 -18.24 -22.37 -7.29
C ALA A 201 -19.02 -23.05 -6.15
N ARG A 202 -18.38 -23.28 -5.00
CA ARG A 202 -18.98 -23.98 -3.86
C ARG A 202 -18.92 -23.13 -2.60
N PRO A 203 -19.88 -23.28 -1.67
CA PRO A 203 -19.81 -22.66 -0.35
C PRO A 203 -18.57 -23.07 0.46
N HIS A 204 -18.01 -24.25 0.19
CA HIS A 204 -16.82 -24.77 0.90
C HIS A 204 -15.54 -24.01 0.52
N ASP A 205 -15.54 -23.31 -0.61
CA ASP A 205 -14.38 -22.59 -1.13
C ASP A 205 -14.20 -21.23 -0.42
N PHE A 206 -15.15 -20.82 0.43
CA PHE A 206 -15.02 -19.63 1.25
C PHE A 206 -13.99 -19.85 2.37
N ALA A 207 -12.91 -19.11 2.31
CA ALA A 207 -11.79 -19.11 3.22
C ALA A 207 -12.06 -18.20 4.44
N ALA A 208 -13.02 -18.60 5.26
CA ALA A 208 -13.49 -17.80 6.40
C ALA A 208 -12.69 -18.05 7.70
N ALA A 209 -11.89 -19.12 7.76
CA ALA A 209 -11.10 -19.46 8.94
C ALA A 209 -9.71 -18.82 8.90
N SER A 210 -9.17 -18.49 10.07
CA SER A 210 -7.75 -18.12 10.20
C SER A 210 -6.87 -19.38 10.00
N PRO A 211 -5.74 -19.28 9.29
CA PRO A 211 -4.74 -20.35 9.25
C PRO A 211 -4.06 -20.57 10.60
N ASP A 212 -4.05 -19.54 11.45
CA ASP A 212 -3.44 -19.57 12.76
C ASP A 212 -4.51 -19.87 13.81
N LEU A 213 -4.25 -20.89 14.64
CA LEU A 213 -5.08 -21.25 15.79
C LEU A 213 -4.21 -21.18 17.05
N VAL A 214 -4.68 -20.42 18.03
CA VAL A 214 -3.99 -20.27 19.32
C VAL A 214 -4.95 -20.68 20.41
N THR A 215 -4.53 -21.63 21.21
CA THR A 215 -5.33 -22.17 22.31
C THR A 215 -4.45 -22.37 23.51
N ALA A 216 -4.95 -22.03 24.70
CA ALA A 216 -4.30 -22.39 25.94
C ALA A 216 -4.20 -23.92 26.07
N SER A 217 -3.06 -24.40 26.58
CA SER A 217 -2.91 -25.81 26.92
C SER A 217 -3.93 -26.19 28.00
N ASN A 218 -4.49 -27.39 27.92
CA ASN A 218 -5.35 -27.95 28.97
C ASN A 218 -4.59 -28.17 30.31
N SER A 219 -3.26 -28.15 30.28
CA SER A 219 -2.39 -28.22 31.44
C SER A 219 -2.01 -26.84 32.00
N ASN A 220 -2.56 -25.75 31.44
CA ASN A 220 -2.25 -24.41 31.94
C ASN A 220 -2.79 -24.25 33.36
N LEU A 221 -1.92 -23.87 34.29
CA LEU A 221 -2.25 -23.74 35.72
C LEU A 221 -2.61 -22.29 36.10
N SER A 222 -2.41 -21.34 35.19
CA SER A 222 -2.74 -19.94 35.38
C SER A 222 -3.84 -19.47 34.42
N ASP A 223 -4.32 -18.26 34.68
CA ASP A 223 -5.28 -17.49 33.90
C ASP A 223 -4.61 -16.57 32.86
N ALA A 224 -3.32 -16.80 32.55
CA ALA A 224 -2.61 -15.98 31.59
C ALA A 224 -3.27 -16.04 30.20
N GLU A 225 -3.58 -14.85 29.66
CA GLU A 225 -4.19 -14.67 28.35
C GLU A 225 -3.11 -14.34 27.30
N LEU A 226 -3.28 -14.87 26.10
CA LEU A 226 -2.41 -14.59 24.96
C LEU A 226 -3.26 -14.05 23.81
N ASP A 227 -3.07 -12.78 23.50
CA ASP A 227 -3.63 -12.15 22.32
C ASP A 227 -2.64 -12.19 21.16
N ILE A 228 -3.14 -12.54 19.97
CA ILE A 228 -2.35 -12.51 18.75
C ILE A 228 -2.93 -11.48 17.79
N LEU A 229 -2.08 -10.56 17.36
CA LEU A 229 -2.33 -9.65 16.24
C LEU A 229 -1.37 -9.99 15.11
N ARG A 230 -1.93 -10.25 13.93
CA ARG A 230 -1.13 -10.30 12.70
C ARG A 230 -0.76 -8.85 12.35
N ILE A 231 0.53 -8.56 12.36
CA ILE A 231 1.07 -7.27 11.94
C ILE A 231 1.90 -7.45 10.68
N GLU A 232 1.96 -6.41 9.85
CA GLU A 232 2.99 -6.36 8.82
C GLU A 232 4.37 -6.38 9.49
N PRO A 233 5.31 -7.23 9.03
CA PRO A 233 6.63 -7.31 9.64
C PRO A 233 7.33 -5.96 9.47
N LYS A 234 7.43 -5.19 10.55
CA LYS A 234 8.29 -4.01 10.55
C LYS A 234 9.73 -4.52 10.43
N VAL A 235 10.48 -4.01 9.45
CA VAL A 235 11.91 -4.32 9.33
C VAL A 235 12.59 -3.65 10.51
N TYR A 236 12.79 -4.42 11.57
CA TYR A 236 13.63 -4.00 12.67
C TYR A 236 15.09 -4.16 12.21
N PRO A 237 15.99 -3.22 12.58
CA PRO A 237 17.41 -3.44 12.38
C PRO A 237 17.77 -4.81 12.96
N LYS A 238 18.59 -5.55 12.23
CA LYS A 238 19.02 -6.88 12.63
C LYS A 238 19.66 -6.79 14.00
N ASN A 239 18.92 -7.16 15.05
CA ASN A 239 19.50 -7.43 16.34
C ASN A 239 20.10 -8.82 16.23
N ASP A 240 21.41 -8.89 16.04
CA ASP A 240 22.14 -10.14 15.86
C ASP A 240 22.13 -11.05 17.11
N SER A 241 21.47 -10.66 18.21
CA SER A 241 21.41 -11.50 19.40
C SER A 241 20.11 -11.36 20.21
N VAL A 242 19.60 -12.52 20.64
CA VAL A 242 18.58 -12.69 21.69
C VAL A 242 19.19 -12.54 23.10
N ASP A 243 20.50 -12.29 23.22
CA ASP A 243 21.24 -12.12 24.50
C ASP A 243 20.72 -11.00 25.41
N ILE A 244 19.76 -10.20 24.94
CA ILE A 244 19.09 -9.21 25.78
C ILE A 244 18.31 -9.92 26.89
N LEU A 245 17.70 -11.09 26.61
CA LEU A 245 17.02 -11.93 27.59
C LEU A 245 17.99 -12.95 28.19
N ALA A 246 17.88 -13.19 29.49
CA ALA A 246 18.61 -14.30 30.10
C ALA A 246 18.06 -15.62 29.58
N ASN A 247 18.92 -16.51 29.09
CA ASN A 247 18.55 -17.87 28.68
C ASN A 247 18.35 -18.78 29.91
N SER A 248 17.49 -18.33 30.82
CA SER A 248 17.35 -18.87 32.17
C SER A 248 15.96 -18.51 32.70
N LEU A 249 15.34 -19.44 33.41
CA LEU A 249 14.08 -19.22 34.11
C LEU A 249 14.30 -18.80 35.57
N THR A 250 15.48 -18.23 35.87
CA THR A 250 15.77 -17.73 37.22
C THR A 250 15.33 -16.27 37.36
N PRO A 251 14.62 -15.90 38.44
CA PRO A 251 14.27 -14.50 38.70
C PRO A 251 15.48 -13.58 38.90
N VAL A 252 16.64 -14.14 39.24
CA VAL A 252 17.88 -13.38 39.52
C VAL A 252 18.50 -12.82 38.25
N GLU A 253 18.37 -13.54 37.14
CA GLU A 253 18.90 -13.13 35.84
C GLU A 253 17.86 -12.41 34.98
N ALA A 254 16.64 -12.24 35.51
CA ALA A 254 15.56 -11.52 34.85
C ALA A 254 15.96 -10.08 34.52
N LYS A 255 15.41 -9.57 33.42
CA LYS A 255 15.72 -8.24 32.91
C LYS A 255 14.54 -7.31 33.13
N ASP A 256 14.83 -6.12 33.64
CA ASP A 256 13.86 -5.03 33.75
C ASP A 256 13.88 -4.19 32.47
N PHE A 257 12.69 -3.87 31.95
CA PHE A 257 12.52 -2.96 30.82
C PHE A 257 12.03 -1.60 31.31
N ILE A 258 12.67 -0.53 30.84
CA ILE A 258 12.39 0.86 31.26
C ILE A 258 11.40 1.59 30.34
N ARG A 259 11.08 1.00 29.19
CA ARG A 259 10.14 1.52 28.18
C ARG A 259 9.66 0.37 27.31
N ASP A 260 8.49 0.56 26.71
CA ASP A 260 7.92 -0.40 25.76
C ASP A 260 8.68 -0.39 24.43
N GLY A 261 8.76 -1.54 23.78
CA GLY A 261 9.41 -1.70 22.48
C GLY A 261 9.73 -3.15 22.12
N LEU A 262 10.27 -3.35 20.91
CA LEU A 262 10.79 -4.67 20.52
C LEU A 262 12.07 -4.97 21.31
N ILE A 263 12.05 -6.08 22.04
CA ILE A 263 13.18 -6.53 22.88
C ILE A 263 13.96 -7.70 22.28
N ALA A 264 13.30 -8.58 21.52
CA ALA A 264 13.93 -9.75 20.88
C ALA A 264 13.02 -10.28 19.76
N THR A 265 13.61 -11.00 18.79
CA THR A 265 12.87 -11.73 17.75
C THR A 265 13.10 -13.22 17.91
N VAL A 266 12.04 -14.01 17.74
CA VAL A 266 12.15 -15.48 17.71
C VAL A 266 12.41 -15.91 16.27
N PRO A 267 13.55 -16.55 15.95
CA PRO A 267 13.83 -16.98 14.58
C PRO A 267 12.81 -18.00 14.07
N ALA A 268 12.52 -17.94 12.76
CA ALA A 268 11.72 -18.96 12.11
C ALA A 268 12.36 -20.35 12.27
N GLY A 269 11.56 -21.37 12.56
CA GLY A 269 12.04 -22.72 12.85
C GLY A 269 12.37 -22.98 14.32
N THR A 270 12.14 -22.01 15.22
CA THR A 270 12.23 -22.25 16.67
C THR A 270 11.14 -23.23 17.12
N GLU A 271 11.52 -24.42 17.59
CA GLU A 271 10.56 -25.45 18.03
C GLU A 271 9.94 -25.12 19.40
N LYS A 272 10.71 -24.52 20.30
CA LYS A 272 10.28 -24.22 21.67
C LYS A 272 10.92 -22.94 22.19
N ILE A 273 10.10 -22.13 22.85
CA ILE A 273 10.54 -20.99 23.65
C ILE A 273 9.83 -21.02 25.01
N ASN A 274 10.57 -20.69 26.07
CA ASN A 274 9.98 -20.48 27.40
C ASN A 274 10.23 -19.02 27.80
N LEU A 275 9.16 -18.29 28.10
CA LEU A 275 9.22 -16.94 28.61
C LEU A 275 8.61 -16.93 30.01
N ALA A 276 9.27 -16.24 30.94
CA ALA A 276 8.77 -16.05 32.28
C ALA A 276 8.86 -14.58 32.66
N SER A 277 7.78 -14.07 33.26
CA SER A 277 7.75 -12.79 33.93
C SER A 277 7.68 -13.04 35.43
N PHE A 278 8.54 -12.37 36.18
CA PHE A 278 8.63 -12.54 37.63
C PHE A 278 8.18 -11.25 38.33
N ALA A 279 7.55 -11.41 39.50
CA ALA A 279 7.36 -10.27 40.39
C ALA A 279 8.74 -9.69 40.75
N LYS A 280 8.85 -8.36 40.71
CA LYS A 280 10.11 -7.66 41.00
C LYS A 280 10.63 -8.06 42.38
N GLN A 281 11.80 -8.68 42.43
CA GLN A 281 12.42 -9.05 43.70
C GLN A 281 12.97 -7.80 44.39
N ALA A 282 12.77 -7.72 45.71
CA ALA A 282 13.37 -6.66 46.51
C ALA A 282 14.90 -6.87 46.55
N SER A 283 15.65 -5.93 46.01
CA SER A 283 17.12 -5.97 46.02
C SER A 283 17.69 -4.89 46.94
N ALA A 284 18.77 -5.21 47.66
CA ALA A 284 19.58 -4.25 48.41
C ALA A 284 21.01 -4.22 47.83
N ARG A 285 21.55 -3.03 47.61
CA ARG A 285 22.94 -2.82 47.17
C ARG A 285 23.76 -2.24 48.30
N PHE A 286 24.89 -2.87 48.59
CA PHE A 286 25.84 -2.43 49.61
C PHE A 286 27.16 -2.05 48.93
N GLN A 287 27.74 -0.92 49.31
CA GLN A 287 29.04 -0.47 48.81
C GLN A 287 30.09 -0.69 49.88
N PHE A 288 31.22 -1.27 49.48
CA PHE A 288 32.38 -1.49 50.34
C PHE A 288 33.59 -0.77 49.75
N SER A 289 34.50 -0.34 50.62
CA SER A 289 35.82 0.10 50.17
C SER A 289 36.65 -1.12 49.76
N GLU A 290 37.60 -0.92 48.85
CA GLU A 290 38.46 -1.98 48.32
C GLU A 290 39.26 -2.70 49.43
N LEU A 291 39.73 -1.94 50.43
CA LEU A 291 40.38 -2.45 51.65
C LEU A 291 39.45 -3.32 52.52
N ALA A 292 38.16 -2.98 52.60
CA ALA A 292 37.19 -3.77 53.37
C ALA A 292 36.85 -5.08 52.66
N LEU A 293 36.85 -5.10 51.32
CA LEU A 293 36.53 -6.29 50.54
C LEU A 293 37.64 -7.36 50.58
N GLN A 294 38.92 -6.94 50.58
CA GLN A 294 40.06 -7.87 50.58
C GLN A 294 40.09 -8.85 51.77
N ASN A 295 39.45 -8.51 52.89
CA ASN A 295 39.45 -9.31 54.12
C ASN A 295 38.04 -9.75 54.56
N ALA A 296 37.00 -9.46 53.76
CA ALA A 296 35.64 -9.80 54.12
C ALA A 296 35.34 -11.26 53.78
N THR A 297 35.11 -12.09 54.79
CA THR A 297 34.71 -13.50 54.61
C THR A 297 33.20 -13.70 54.72
N GLN A 298 32.51 -12.81 55.44
CA GLN A 298 31.08 -12.87 55.69
C GLN A 298 30.41 -11.50 55.62
N LEU A 299 29.21 -11.47 55.05
CA LEU A 299 28.30 -10.33 55.07
C LEU A 299 27.10 -10.67 55.95
N THR A 300 26.86 -9.89 57.01
CA THR A 300 25.70 -10.08 57.88
C THR A 300 24.84 -8.82 57.91
N PHE A 301 23.53 -8.97 57.72
CA PHE A 301 22.55 -7.90 57.93
C PHE A 301 21.32 -8.43 58.66
N SER A 302 20.65 -7.59 59.44
CA SER A 302 19.43 -7.97 60.15
C SER A 302 18.22 -7.40 59.44
N ARG A 303 17.19 -8.22 59.23
CA ARG A 303 15.89 -7.76 58.72
C ARG A 303 14.94 -7.51 59.90
N ILE A 304 14.19 -6.41 59.82
CA ILE A 304 13.14 -6.05 60.76
C ILE A 304 11.87 -5.66 60.00
N GLY A 305 10.69 -6.05 60.50
CA GLY A 305 9.40 -5.70 59.92
C GLY A 305 8.94 -6.60 58.76
N SER A 306 9.38 -7.85 58.72
CA SER A 306 9.05 -8.83 57.69
C SER A 306 8.70 -10.21 58.29
N GLY A 307 8.21 -11.13 57.46
CA GLY A 307 7.93 -12.51 57.89
C GLY A 307 9.18 -13.36 58.22
N ASN A 308 10.38 -12.82 58.03
CA ASN A 308 11.66 -13.51 58.29
C ASN A 308 12.69 -12.54 58.90
N ASP A 309 12.35 -12.01 60.07
CA ASP A 309 13.17 -11.08 60.83
C ASP A 309 14.32 -11.78 61.57
N GLY A 310 15.42 -11.05 61.78
CA GLY A 310 16.64 -11.57 62.40
C GLY A 310 17.87 -11.45 61.50
N PRO A 311 19.04 -11.88 62.01
CA PRO A 311 20.31 -11.79 61.30
C PRO A 311 20.39 -12.82 60.16
N HIS A 312 20.81 -12.35 59.00
CA HIS A 312 21.09 -13.16 57.81
C HIS A 312 22.56 -13.00 57.46
N THR A 313 23.30 -14.12 57.46
CA THR A 313 24.73 -14.15 57.18
C THR A 313 24.99 -14.91 55.87
N PHE A 314 25.77 -14.28 55.00
CA PHE A 314 26.19 -14.81 53.71
C PHE A 314 27.71 -14.93 53.71
N ASN A 315 28.24 -16.08 53.31
CA ASN A 315 29.66 -16.21 53.02
C ASN A 315 29.93 -15.50 51.69
N ILE A 316 30.93 -14.62 51.66
CA ILE A 316 31.30 -13.82 50.48
C ILE A 316 32.77 -14.04 50.06
N SER A 317 33.40 -15.07 50.61
CA SER A 317 34.73 -15.58 50.22
C SER A 317 34.70 -16.36 48.91
#